data_AF-A0A920NH67-F1
#
_entry.id   AF-A0A920NH67-F1
#
_cell.length_a   1.000
_cell.length_b   1.000
_cell.length_c   1.000
_cell.angle_alpha   90.00
_cell.angle_beta   90.00
_cell.angle_gamma   90.00
#
_symmetry.space_group_name_H-M   'P 1'
#
loop_
_entity.id
_entity.type
_entity.pdbx_description
1 polymer ?
#
loop_
_entity_poly.entity_id
_entity_poly.type
_entity_poly.pdbx_seq_one_letter_code
_entity_poly.pdbx_strand_id
1 'polypeptide(L)' 'MQISSMFRANIIDVSKDFLLVEATGDENKINSLINLLRDIGISEVMRTGSVAMNRASNKGGKKIKQSIVSTRKWDEAASV' A
#
# COMPACT_ATOMS: atom_id res chain seq x y z
N MET A 1 12.93 -11.34 10.36
CA MET A 1 11.64 -10.91 10.97
C MET A 1 11.66 -9.52 11.58
N GLN A 2 12.77 -9.05 12.16
CA GLN A 2 12.78 -7.76 12.88
C GLN A 2 12.76 -6.53 11.96
N ILE A 3 13.39 -6.60 10.79
CA ILE A 3 13.34 -5.52 9.79
C ILE A 3 11.91 -5.33 9.28
N SER A 4 11.22 -6.43 8.94
CA SER A 4 9.84 -6.35 8.45
C SER A 4 8.92 -5.71 9.49
N SER A 5 9.05 -6.04 10.78
CA SER A 5 8.24 -5.43 11.83
C SER A 5 8.50 -3.93 12.01
N MET A 6 9.76 -3.48 11.95
CA MET A 6 10.11 -2.05 12.02
C MET A 6 9.48 -1.23 10.89
N PHE A 7 9.46 -1.79 9.68
CA PHE A 7 8.88 -1.15 8.50
C PHE A 7 7.38 -1.42 8.34
N ARG A 8 6.75 -2.16 9.27
CA ARG A 8 5.36 -2.65 9.13
C ARG A 8 5.13 -3.33 7.78
N ALA A 9 6.12 -4.10 7.35
CA ALA A 9 6.07 -4.92 6.16
C ALA A 9 5.46 -6.28 6.52
N ASN A 10 4.67 -6.81 5.60
CA ASN A 10 4.08 -8.14 5.71
C ASN A 10 5.00 -9.14 5.01
N ILE A 11 5.14 -10.32 5.59
CA ILE A 11 5.79 -11.45 4.92
C ILE A 11 4.69 -12.21 4.20
N ILE A 12 4.83 -12.30 2.89
CA ILE A 12 3.82 -12.92 2.02
C ILE A 12 4.19 -14.36 1.70
N ASP A 13 5.50 -14.65 1.59
CA ASP A 13 6.00 -15.99 1.33
C ASP A 13 7.34 -16.24 2.03
N VAL A 14 7.57 -17.49 2.40
CA VAL A 14 8.79 -17.96 3.07
C VAL A 14 9.24 -19.27 2.43
N SER A 15 10.45 -19.27 1.92
CA SER A 15 11.14 -20.48 1.46
C SER A 15 12.44 -20.66 2.22
N LYS A 16 13.14 -21.76 1.95
CA LYS A 16 14.45 -22.05 2.55
C LYS A 16 15.49 -21.00 2.16
N ASP A 17 15.43 -20.53 0.91
CA ASP A 17 16.48 -19.71 0.30
C ASP A 17 16.04 -18.26 0.02
N PHE A 18 14.74 -17.95 0.14
CA PHE A 18 14.22 -16.60 -0.09
C PHE A 18 13.06 -16.26 0.84
N LEU A 19 12.85 -14.95 1.01
CA LEU A 19 11.75 -14.38 1.78
C LEU A 19 11.10 -13.28 0.94
N LEU A 20 9.78 -13.35 0.75
CA LEU A 20 9.04 -12.31 0.04
C LEU A 20 8.32 -11.39 1.03
N VAL A 21 8.59 -10.09 0.92
CA VAL A 21 8.01 -9.06 1.79
C VAL A 21 7.28 -8.01 0.99
N GLU A 22 6.15 -7.55 1.51
CA GLU A 22 5.38 -6.42 0.99
C GLU A 22 5.41 -5.28 2.00
N ALA A 23 5.65 -4.06 1.53
CA ALA A 23 5.58 -2.87 2.38
C ALA A 23 4.85 -1.73 1.65
N THR A 24 4.02 -1.02 2.41
CA THR A 24 3.33 0.19 1.94
C THR A 24 3.81 1.40 2.75
N GLY A 25 4.00 2.52 2.06
CA GLY A 25 4.50 3.75 2.66
C GLY A 25 4.73 4.84 1.64
N ASP A 26 5.22 5.99 2.14
CA ASP A 26 5.80 7.00 1.27
C ASP A 26 7.12 6.51 0.66
N GLU A 27 7.58 7.24 -0.35
CA GLU A 27 8.80 6.90 -1.07
C GLU A 27 10.05 6.84 -0.18
N ASN A 28 10.14 7.69 0.84
CA ASN A 28 11.29 7.72 1.75
C ASN A 28 11.37 6.43 2.58
N LYS A 29 10.24 5.98 3.11
CA LYS A 29 10.14 4.72 3.86
C LYS A 29 10.51 3.52 2.99
N ILE A 30 10.00 3.46 1.76
CA ILE A 30 10.29 2.36 0.83
C ILE A 30 11.76 2.36 0.42
N ASN A 31 12.33 3.51 0.07
CA ASN A 31 13.75 3.61 -0.28
C ASN A 31 14.66 3.24 0.90
N SER A 32 14.29 3.62 2.12
CA SER A 32 15.04 3.25 3.34
C SER A 32 15.01 1.74 3.59
N LEU A 33 13.85 1.09 3.37
CA LEU A 33 13.73 -0.36 3.47
C LEU A 33 14.62 -1.05 2.44
N ILE A 34 14.56 -0.63 1.18
CA ILE A 34 15.38 -1.18 0.10
C ILE A 34 16.87 -1.04 0.44
N ASN A 35 17.31 0.13 0.88
CA ASN A 35 18.72 0.36 1.24
C ASN A 35 19.18 -0.58 2.36
N LEU A 36 18.34 -0.82 3.37
CA LEU A 36 18.67 -1.73 4.45
C LEU A 36 18.71 -3.20 3.99
N LEU A 37 17.83 -3.59 3.07
CA LEU A 37 17.80 -4.95 2.50
C LEU A 37 18.93 -5.20 1.49
N ARG A 38 19.56 -4.16 0.92
CA ARG A 38 20.68 -4.33 -0.03
C ARG A 38 21.84 -5.14 0.56
N ASP A 39 22.14 -4.94 1.84
CA ASP A 39 23.24 -5.64 2.51
C ASP A 39 22.95 -7.13 2.74
N ILE A 40 21.67 -7.52 2.72
CA ILE A 40 21.21 -8.91 2.86
C ILE A 40 21.18 -9.63 1.50
N GLY A 41 21.13 -8.86 0.41
CA GLY A 41 20.98 -9.37 -0.95
C GLY A 41 19.51 -9.33 -1.38
N ILE A 42 19.21 -8.47 -2.35
CA ILE A 42 17.89 -8.38 -2.96
C ILE A 42 17.96 -9.07 -4.32
N SER A 43 17.17 -10.12 -4.52
CA SER A 43 17.02 -10.76 -5.82
C SER A 43 16.20 -9.90 -6.78
N GLU A 44 15.04 -9.42 -6.31
CA GLU A 44 14.06 -8.71 -7.14
C GLU A 44 13.34 -7.62 -6.35
N VAL A 45 12.94 -6.54 -7.03
CA VAL A 45 12.12 -5.46 -6.48
C VAL A 45 11.02 -5.09 -7.46
N MET A 46 9.78 -5.09 -6.98
CA MET A 46 8.61 -4.63 -7.73
C MET A 46 7.95 -3.48 -6.97
N ARG A 47 7.70 -2.34 -7.64
CA ARG A 47 7.04 -1.17 -7.03
C ARG A 47 6.00 -0.57 -7.96
N THR A 48 4.88 -0.15 -7.38
CA THR A 48 3.74 0.44 -8.10
C THR A 48 3.91 1.94 -8.38
N GLY A 49 4.84 2.60 -7.70
CA GLY A 49 4.98 4.07 -7.73
C GLY A 49 4.09 4.76 -6.69
N SER A 50 3.92 6.08 -6.81
CA SER A 50 3.09 6.85 -5.89
C SER A 50 1.63 6.78 -6.30
N VAL A 51 0.77 6.33 -5.38
CA VAL A 51 -0.68 6.33 -5.55
C VAL A 51 -1.28 7.20 -4.44
N ALA A 52 -2.10 8.17 -4.82
CA ALA A 52 -2.68 9.14 -3.89
C ALA A 52 -4.21 9.21 -4.03
N MET A 53 -4.87 9.41 -2.89
CA MET A 53 -6.30 9.68 -2.80
C MET A 53 -6.52 10.82 -1.81
N ASN A 54 -7.45 11.72 -2.12
CA ASN A 54 -7.87 12.76 -1.18
C ASN A 54 -8.44 12.11 0.07
N ARG A 55 -7.78 12.34 1.21
CA ARG A 55 -8.29 11.90 2.52
C ARG A 55 -9.34 12.89 3.00
N ALA A 56 -10.36 12.38 3.68
CA ALA A 56 -11.28 13.24 4.43
C ALA A 56 -10.49 13.99 5.51
N SER A 57 -10.50 15.32 5.46
CA SER A 57 -9.91 16.13 6.50
C SER A 57 -10.85 16.17 7.69
N ASN A 58 -10.40 15.71 8.87
CA ASN A 58 -11.15 15.85 10.13
C ASN A 58 -11.18 17.30 10.64
N LYS A 59 -10.68 18.27 9.86
CA LYS A 59 -10.85 19.70 10.16
C LYS A 59 -12.28 20.10 9.80
N GLY A 60 -13.16 20.08 10.80
CA GLY A 60 -14.47 20.72 10.84
C GLY A 60 -15.11 21.07 9.49
N GLY A 61 -15.90 20.15 8.95
CA GLY A 61 -17.06 20.43 8.11
C GLY A 61 -16.89 21.38 6.93
N LYS A 62 -16.32 20.89 5.82
CA LYS A 62 -16.81 21.27 4.50
C LYS A 62 -17.49 20.05 3.89
N LYS A 63 -18.82 20.10 3.74
CA LYS A 63 -19.59 19.09 3.01
C LYS A 63 -18.95 18.94 1.63
N ILE A 64 -18.32 17.79 1.37
CA ILE A 64 -17.88 17.41 0.04
C ILE A 64 -19.18 17.38 -0.79
N LYS A 65 -19.34 18.31 -1.74
CA LYS A 65 -20.45 18.23 -2.70
C LYS A 65 -20.27 16.89 -3.42
N GLN A 66 -21.17 15.95 -3.15
CA GLN A 66 -21.27 14.66 -3.83
C GLN A 66 -21.30 14.91 -5.34
N SER A 67 -20.12 14.85 -5.94
CA SER A 67 -19.90 14.89 -7.39
C SER A 67 -19.01 13.73 -7.84
N ILE A 68 -18.51 12.95 -6.87
CA ILE A 68 -17.74 11.75 -7.12
C ILE A 68 -18.69 10.58 -6.89
N VAL A 69 -19.17 10.05 -8.02
CA VAL A 69 -20.01 8.85 -8.15
C VAL A 69 -21.48 9.06 -7.78
N SER A 70 -22.29 9.38 -8.80
CA SER A 70 -23.66 8.88 -8.82
C SER A 70 -23.58 7.36 -8.66
N THR A 71 -24.01 6.86 -7.51
CA THR A 71 -24.31 5.43 -7.35
C THR A 71 -25.28 5.04 -8.45
N ARG A 72 -24.80 4.40 -9.52
CA ARG A 72 -25.61 3.32 -10.08
C ARG A 72 -25.79 2.37 -8.92
N LYS A 73 -27.04 2.26 -8.45
CA LYS A 73 -27.42 1.33 -7.40
C LYS A 73 -26.88 -0.03 -7.80
N TRP A 74 -26.03 -0.60 -6.96
CA TRP A 74 -25.52 -1.97 -7.14
C TRP A 74 -26.67 -2.99 -7.19
N ASP A 75 -27.85 -2.59 -6.72
CA ASP A 75 -29.11 -3.34 -6.78
C ASP A 75 -29.60 -3.61 -8.22
N GLU A 76 -29.26 -2.78 -9.20
CA GLU A 76 -29.69 -2.99 -10.61
C GLU A 76 -28.73 -3.89 -11.41
N ALA A 77 -27.47 -4.01 -11.00
CA ALA A 77 -26.47 -4.82 -11.71
C ALA A 77 -26.53 -6.31 -11.37
N ALA A 78 -27.21 -6.69 -10.28
CA ALA A 78 -27.37 -8.07 -9.84
C ALA A 78 -28.60 -8.78 -10.44
N SER A 79 -29.30 -8.15 -11.40
CA SER A 79 -30.51 -8.69 -12.06
C SER A 79 -30.36 -8.94 -13.57
N VAL A 80 -29.13 -9.16 -14.05
CA VAL A 80 -28.86 -9.68 -15.40
C VAL A 80 -28.10 -10.99 -15.34
#